data_AF-A0A3E2TZU2-F1
#
_entry.id   AF-A0A3E2TZU2-F1
#
_cell.length_a   1.000
_cell.length_b   1.000
_cell.length_c   1.000
_cell.angle_alpha   90.00
_cell.angle_beta   90.00
_cell.angle_gamma   90.00
#
_symmetry.space_group_name_H-M   'P 1'
#
loop_
_entity.id
_entity.type
_entity.pdbx_description
1 polymer ?
#
loop_
_entity_poly.entity_id
_entity_poly.type
_entity_poly.pdbx_seq_one_letter_code
_entity_poly.pdbx_strand_id
1 'polypeptide(L)'
;MDKIKKLILFRIPMSICNFRCHYCYLAQRDEHYQGIQPEMKFTPEQVRKAMSKERLGGPAYMNFCADGETLLVTNLDQYVKELVEEGHYAEIVSNMTINPMLDKILAWDRALLSHIEFKCSFHYLELKKKNLLNRFAENVNRAWEAGASVNIEVTPSDELIPYIDELKSFSMEHFGALPHLTIARDDRTAGIDYLTNLSIEEYDKVWSQFDSGFWKFKKSIFGIHQGDYCYAGLWSMYIDLTTGEALPCYCGHLLHNAFEHPEKPLDWCPVGKCPIAHCYNGHALLTLGTIPGATEVRYGDIRDRERADGTHWLQPELKAFFNTKLEESNETISNGKKLEYKLKNAWLAGCTIPSRAVAKVKRTMNKKE
;
A
#
# COMPACT_ATOMS: atom_id res chain seq x y z
N MET A 1 16.94 17.17 4.86
CA MET A 1 16.13 16.25 4.03
C MET A 1 15.73 15.11 4.92
N ASP A 2 14.43 14.88 5.04
CA ASP A 2 13.89 13.82 5.88
C ASP A 2 14.29 12.45 5.36
N LYS A 3 14.48 11.50 6.28
CA LYS A 3 14.73 10.10 5.95
C LYS A 3 13.67 9.23 6.57
N ILE A 4 13.23 8.21 5.84
CA ILE A 4 12.23 7.28 6.34
C ILE A 4 12.75 6.59 7.61
N LYS A 5 12.08 6.79 8.74
CA LYS A 5 12.38 6.11 10.00
C LYS A 5 11.54 4.85 10.17
N LYS A 6 10.25 4.95 9.83
CA LYS A 6 9.28 3.85 9.90
C LYS A 6 8.43 3.78 8.63
N LEU A 7 7.98 2.58 8.33
CA LEU A 7 6.96 2.32 7.32
C LEU A 7 5.67 1.83 8.01
N ILE A 8 4.57 2.57 7.89
CA ILE A 8 3.28 2.18 8.43
C ILE A 8 2.33 1.91 7.28
N LEU A 9 1.75 0.71 7.25
CA LEU A 9 0.77 0.30 6.26
C LEU A 9 -0.59 0.23 6.94
N PHE A 10 -1.46 1.21 6.68
CA PHE A 10 -2.80 1.22 7.24
C PHE A 10 -3.74 0.36 6.41
N ARG A 11 -4.29 -0.67 7.05
CA ARG A 11 -5.46 -1.39 6.58
C ARG A 11 -6.70 -0.61 6.99
N ILE A 12 -7.61 -0.41 6.04
CA ILE A 12 -8.93 0.14 6.33
C ILE A 12 -9.98 -0.89 5.89
N PRO A 13 -10.56 -1.69 6.82
CA PRO A 13 -11.54 -2.71 6.51
C PRO A 13 -12.88 -2.06 6.12
N MET A 14 -12.98 -1.74 4.84
CA MET A 14 -14.20 -1.25 4.20
C MET A 14 -14.69 -2.32 3.22
N SER A 15 -15.93 -2.23 2.74
CA SER A 15 -16.40 -3.07 1.63
C SER A 15 -17.23 -2.28 0.62
N ILE A 16 -16.98 -0.99 0.52
CA ILE A 16 -17.59 -0.07 -0.43
C ILE A 16 -16.57 0.24 -1.51
N CYS A 17 -16.96 0.03 -2.76
CA CYS A 17 -16.22 0.47 -3.93
C CYS A 17 -17.23 0.87 -5.00
N ASN A 18 -16.90 1.90 -5.79
CA ASN A 18 -17.73 2.37 -6.90
C ASN A 18 -17.45 1.61 -8.22
N PHE A 19 -16.41 0.78 -8.27
CA PHE A 19 -16.03 -0.06 -9.40
C PHE A 19 -16.15 -1.56 -9.11
N ARG A 20 -16.26 -2.36 -10.16
CA ARG A 20 -16.32 -3.84 -10.13
C ARG A 20 -15.31 -4.42 -11.13
N CYS A 21 -14.03 -4.13 -10.90
CA CYS A 21 -12.94 -4.60 -11.76
C CYS A 21 -12.90 -6.14 -11.73
N HIS A 22 -12.88 -6.77 -12.90
CA HIS A 22 -12.90 -8.23 -13.04
C HIS A 22 -11.64 -8.92 -12.47
N TYR A 23 -10.51 -8.20 -12.42
CA TYR A 23 -9.25 -8.67 -11.81
C TYR A 23 -9.12 -8.34 -10.31
N CYS A 24 -10.14 -7.77 -9.67
CA CYS A 24 -10.02 -7.30 -8.29
C CYS A 24 -9.79 -8.48 -7.32
N TYR A 25 -8.64 -8.50 -6.65
CA TYR A 25 -8.33 -9.53 -5.66
C TYR A 25 -9.31 -9.53 -4.47
N LEU A 26 -9.97 -8.40 -4.17
CA LEU A 26 -11.02 -8.35 -3.14
C LEU A 26 -12.24 -9.19 -3.55
N ALA A 27 -12.61 -9.17 -4.83
CA ALA A 27 -13.72 -9.97 -5.35
C ALA A 27 -13.43 -11.48 -5.39
N GLN A 28 -12.17 -11.87 -5.15
CA GLN A 28 -11.75 -13.27 -5.04
C GLN A 28 -11.93 -13.82 -3.61
N ARG A 29 -12.24 -12.97 -2.63
CA ARG A 29 -12.50 -13.36 -1.23
C ARG A 29 -13.95 -13.81 -1.04
N ASP A 30 -14.20 -14.66 -0.05
CA ASP A 30 -15.56 -15.13 0.30
C ASP A 30 -16.52 -13.96 0.62
N GLU A 31 -16.02 -12.93 1.29
CA GLU A 31 -16.77 -11.73 1.65
C GLU A 31 -16.19 -10.51 0.94
N HIS A 32 -17.02 -9.86 0.12
CA HIS A 32 -16.64 -8.68 -0.65
C HIS A 32 -17.87 -7.81 -1.01
N TYR A 33 -17.66 -6.52 -1.24
CA TYR A 33 -18.70 -5.56 -1.67
C TYR A 33 -19.98 -5.52 -0.79
N GLN A 34 -19.87 -5.79 0.51
CA GLN A 34 -21.00 -5.81 1.45
C GLN A 34 -21.58 -4.42 1.77
N GLY A 35 -20.96 -3.33 1.30
CA GLY A 35 -21.49 -1.98 1.49
C GLY A 35 -21.24 -1.39 2.88
N ILE A 36 -20.22 -1.87 3.59
CA ILE A 36 -19.92 -1.51 4.98
C ILE A 36 -18.88 -0.39 5.02
N GLN A 37 -19.20 0.69 5.75
CA GLN A 37 -18.24 1.71 6.17
C GLN A 37 -17.50 1.24 7.44
N PRO A 38 -16.19 1.50 7.57
CA PRO A 38 -15.46 1.24 8.80
C PRO A 38 -15.95 2.12 9.95
N GLU A 39 -16.04 1.55 11.15
CA GLU A 39 -16.25 2.30 12.39
C GLU A 39 -14.90 2.60 13.04
N MET A 40 -14.54 3.89 13.13
CA MET A 40 -13.26 4.30 13.71
C MET A 40 -13.35 4.35 15.24
N LYS A 41 -12.61 3.51 15.95
CA LYS A 41 -12.54 3.52 17.43
C LYS A 41 -11.76 4.72 17.98
N PHE A 42 -10.84 5.26 17.19
CA PHE A 42 -9.95 6.36 17.60
C PHE A 42 -10.16 7.56 16.69
N THR A 43 -10.13 8.75 17.29
CA THR A 43 -10.16 10.04 16.58
C THR A 43 -8.85 10.30 15.83
N PRO A 44 -8.86 11.17 14.80
CA PRO A 44 -7.64 11.61 14.11
C PRO A 44 -6.52 12.06 15.06
N GLU A 45 -6.86 12.84 16.09
CA GLU A 45 -5.90 13.38 17.06
C GLU A 45 -5.31 12.29 17.95
N GLN A 46 -6.11 11.29 18.33
CA GLN A 46 -5.61 10.11 19.05
C GLN A 46 -4.64 9.31 18.19
N VAL A 47 -4.95 9.13 16.90
CA VAL A 47 -4.06 8.44 15.95
C VAL A 47 -2.75 9.22 15.77
N ARG A 48 -2.81 10.55 15.61
CA ARG A 48 -1.61 11.41 15.57
C ARG A 48 -0.75 11.26 16.81
N LYS A 49 -1.36 11.38 18.00
CA LYS A 49 -0.61 11.23 19.26
C LYS A 49 0.07 9.87 19.33
N ALA A 50 -0.67 8.81 18.96
CA ALA A 50 -0.15 7.46 18.95
C ALA A 50 0.96 7.26 17.92
N MET A 51 0.91 7.92 16.77
CA MET A 51 1.89 7.74 15.69
C MET A 51 2.89 8.90 15.59
N SER A 52 3.02 9.74 16.63
CA SER A 52 3.90 10.91 16.62
C SER A 52 5.34 10.59 16.22
N LYS A 53 6.02 11.57 15.60
CA LYS A 53 7.42 11.42 15.21
C LYS A 53 8.31 11.09 16.40
N GLU A 54 8.02 11.68 17.56
CA GLU A 54 8.73 11.37 18.81
C GLU A 54 8.64 9.89 19.14
N ARG A 55 7.42 9.32 19.15
CA ARG A 55 7.20 7.91 19.51
C ARG A 55 7.77 6.94 18.46
N LEU A 56 7.72 7.30 17.17
CA LEU A 56 8.29 6.51 16.08
C LEU A 56 9.81 6.68 15.94
N GLY A 57 10.39 7.70 16.58
CA GLY A 57 11.79 8.07 16.53
C GLY A 57 12.20 8.83 15.26
N GLY A 58 11.24 9.39 14.52
CA GLY A 58 11.45 10.12 13.26
C GLY A 58 10.24 10.09 12.32
N PRO A 59 10.34 10.75 11.15
CA PRO A 59 9.27 10.77 10.15
C PRO A 59 9.04 9.39 9.55
N ALA A 60 7.80 9.13 9.13
CA ALA A 60 7.37 7.83 8.67
C ALA A 60 6.68 7.97 7.32
N TYR A 61 6.81 6.92 6.51
CA TYR A 61 5.98 6.73 5.34
C TYR A 61 4.71 5.99 5.75
N MET A 62 3.54 6.49 5.38
CA MET A 62 2.25 5.95 5.76
C MET A 62 1.37 5.68 4.53
N ASN A 63 1.10 4.40 4.24
CA ASN A 63 0.19 4.01 3.15
C ASN A 63 -1.24 3.87 3.68
N PHE A 64 -2.20 4.45 2.97
CA PHE A 64 -3.63 4.34 3.24
C PHE A 64 -4.30 3.59 2.10
N CYS A 65 -4.74 2.36 2.38
CA CYS A 65 -5.42 1.51 1.41
C CYS A 65 -6.62 0.82 2.07
N ALA A 66 -7.81 1.13 1.56
CA ALA A 66 -9.02 0.45 2.00
C ALA A 66 -9.24 -0.86 1.24
N ASP A 67 -9.97 -1.80 1.86
CA ASP A 67 -10.60 -2.94 1.20
C ASP A 67 -11.77 -2.46 0.29
N GLY A 68 -11.51 -1.50 -0.60
CA GLY A 68 -12.51 -0.78 -1.39
C GLY A 68 -11.92 0.48 -2.05
N GLU A 69 -12.76 1.50 -2.29
CA GLU A 69 -12.25 2.81 -2.76
C GLU A 69 -11.91 3.71 -1.57
N THR A 70 -10.62 3.93 -1.31
CA THR A 70 -10.15 4.62 -0.10
C THR A 70 -10.74 6.02 0.06
N LEU A 71 -10.96 6.79 -1.00
CA LEU A 71 -11.56 8.13 -0.88
C LEU A 71 -13.06 8.11 -0.49
N LEU A 72 -13.70 6.94 -0.42
CA LEU A 72 -15.04 6.78 0.18
C LEU A 72 -15.00 6.56 1.70
N VAL A 73 -13.82 6.41 2.31
CA VAL A 73 -13.69 6.25 3.76
C VAL A 73 -14.08 7.57 4.44
N THR A 74 -15.05 7.49 5.34
CA THR A 74 -15.54 8.68 6.07
C THR A 74 -14.40 9.34 6.86
N ASN A 75 -14.28 10.67 6.76
CA ASN A 75 -13.29 11.51 7.44
C ASN A 75 -11.82 11.13 7.19
N LEU A 76 -11.49 10.39 6.12
CA LEU A 76 -10.11 10.05 5.77
C LEU A 76 -9.20 11.29 5.72
N ASP A 77 -9.70 12.39 5.17
CA ASP A 77 -8.98 13.67 5.09
C ASP A 77 -8.43 14.10 6.45
N GLN A 78 -9.20 13.94 7.53
CA GLN A 78 -8.79 14.36 8.86
C GLN A 78 -7.66 13.49 9.42
N TYR A 79 -7.75 12.16 9.27
CA TYR A 79 -6.69 11.24 9.72
C TYR A 79 -5.37 11.49 8.99
N VAL A 80 -5.43 11.62 7.66
CA VAL A 80 -4.23 11.88 6.86
C VAL A 80 -3.64 13.25 7.20
N LYS A 81 -4.48 14.29 7.33
CA LYS A 81 -4.03 15.64 7.65
C LYS A 81 -3.28 15.69 8.98
N GLU A 82 -3.84 15.12 10.04
CA GLU A 82 -3.21 15.09 11.37
C GLU A 82 -1.82 14.42 11.35
N LEU A 83 -1.66 13.34 10.57
CA LEU A 83 -0.38 12.64 10.44
C LEU A 83 0.63 13.40 9.57
N VAL A 84 0.17 14.10 8.55
CA VAL A 84 1.06 14.90 7.69
C VAL A 84 1.47 16.20 8.38
N GLU A 85 0.59 16.83 9.15
CA GLU A 85 0.92 17.96 10.03
C GLU A 85 1.92 17.59 11.14
N GLU A 86 1.88 16.34 11.62
CA GLU A 86 2.91 15.80 12.50
C GLU A 86 4.28 15.69 11.80
N GLY A 87 4.31 15.71 10.46
CA GLY A 87 5.50 15.66 9.61
C GLY A 87 5.79 14.26 9.06
N HIS A 88 4.76 13.42 8.91
CA HIS A 88 4.86 12.18 8.14
C HIS A 88 4.56 12.42 6.65
N TYR A 89 4.82 11.39 5.85
CA TYR A 89 4.56 11.36 4.41
C TYR A 89 3.48 10.31 4.15
N ALA A 90 2.51 10.62 3.30
CA ALA A 90 1.36 9.75 3.08
C ALA A 90 1.19 9.37 1.61
N GLU A 91 0.94 8.08 1.36
CA GLU A 91 0.44 7.59 0.08
C GLU A 91 -1.04 7.21 0.25
N ILE A 92 -1.90 7.77 -0.58
CA ILE A 92 -3.34 7.47 -0.61
C ILE A 92 -3.64 6.67 -1.87
N VAL A 93 -4.07 5.41 -1.70
CA VAL A 93 -4.44 4.53 -2.82
C VAL A 93 -5.87 4.81 -3.24
N SER A 94 -6.10 5.27 -4.46
CA SER A 94 -7.44 5.62 -4.94
C SER A 94 -7.62 5.37 -6.43
N ASN A 95 -8.86 5.19 -6.87
CA ASN A 95 -9.24 5.29 -8.27
C ASN A 95 -9.49 6.74 -8.75
N MET A 96 -9.27 7.75 -7.91
CA MET A 96 -9.32 9.19 -8.21
C MET A 96 -10.66 9.71 -8.75
N THR A 97 -11.79 9.08 -8.43
CA THR A 97 -13.09 9.54 -8.94
C THR A 97 -14.00 10.21 -7.91
N ILE A 98 -13.59 10.24 -6.64
CA ILE A 98 -14.40 10.75 -5.52
C ILE A 98 -14.03 12.21 -5.21
N ASN A 99 -14.62 13.15 -5.96
CA ASN A 99 -14.33 14.58 -5.81
C ASN A 99 -14.55 15.11 -4.38
N PRO A 100 -15.65 14.82 -3.66
CA PRO A 100 -15.88 15.46 -2.36
C PRO A 100 -14.78 15.23 -1.33
N MET A 101 -14.13 14.06 -1.33
CA MET A 101 -12.99 13.78 -0.47
C MET A 101 -11.70 14.38 -1.02
N LEU A 102 -11.48 14.23 -2.33
CA LEU A 102 -10.30 14.80 -2.99
C LEU A 102 -10.25 16.32 -2.82
N ASP A 103 -11.36 17.02 -2.97
CA ASP A 103 -11.47 18.47 -2.86
C ASP A 103 -11.08 18.95 -1.46
N LYS A 104 -11.44 18.20 -0.40
CA LYS A 104 -11.01 18.51 0.97
C LYS A 104 -9.50 18.39 1.13
N ILE A 105 -8.89 17.36 0.55
CA ILE A 105 -7.45 17.11 0.62
C ILE A 105 -6.69 18.19 -0.19
N LEU A 106 -7.11 18.45 -1.42
CA LEU A 106 -6.45 19.42 -2.31
C LEU A 106 -6.63 20.87 -1.85
N ALA A 107 -7.52 21.15 -0.89
CA ALA A 107 -7.66 22.45 -0.25
C ALA A 107 -6.62 22.72 0.85
N TRP A 108 -5.77 21.75 1.19
CA TRP A 108 -4.69 21.96 2.16
C TRP A 108 -3.58 22.84 1.60
N ASP A 109 -2.76 23.38 2.50
CA ASP A 109 -1.59 24.15 2.11
C ASP A 109 -0.63 23.29 1.29
N ARG A 110 0.00 23.91 0.28
CA ARG A 110 0.97 23.25 -0.61
C ARG A 110 2.10 22.54 0.15
N ALA A 111 2.49 23.07 1.31
CA ALA A 111 3.51 22.46 2.17
C ALA A 111 3.06 21.11 2.78
N LEU A 112 1.76 20.92 3.05
CA LEU A 112 1.24 19.61 3.45
C LEU A 112 1.11 18.69 2.23
N LEU A 113 0.69 19.24 1.08
CA LEU A 113 0.54 18.47 -0.15
C LEU A 113 1.88 17.96 -0.71
N SER A 114 3.01 18.63 -0.45
CA SER A 114 4.33 18.13 -0.86
C SER A 114 4.73 16.82 -0.18
N HIS A 115 4.06 16.45 0.91
CA HIS A 115 4.19 15.17 1.61
C HIS A 115 3.17 14.10 1.17
N ILE A 116 2.30 14.42 0.21
CA ILE A 116 1.24 13.53 -0.29
C ILE A 116 1.64 12.93 -1.63
N GLU A 117 1.47 11.60 -1.74
CA GLU A 117 1.32 10.89 -3.00
C GLU A 117 -0.10 10.36 -3.14
N PHE A 118 -0.73 10.56 -4.30
CA PHE A 118 -1.84 9.73 -4.71
C PHE A 118 -1.32 8.56 -5.56
N LYS A 119 -1.52 7.33 -5.08
CA LYS A 119 -1.38 6.14 -5.90
C LYS A 119 -2.69 5.92 -6.64
N CYS A 120 -2.70 6.22 -7.92
CA CYS A 120 -3.89 6.23 -8.75
C CYS A 120 -4.04 4.90 -9.49
N SER A 121 -5.02 4.11 -9.09
CA SER A 121 -5.40 2.89 -9.80
C SER A 121 -6.20 3.24 -11.05
N PHE A 122 -5.54 3.24 -12.19
CA PHE A 122 -6.13 3.58 -13.48
C PHE A 122 -6.93 2.40 -14.05
N HIS A 123 -8.11 2.18 -13.46
CA HIS A 123 -9.06 1.13 -13.85
C HIS A 123 -9.76 1.45 -15.18
N TYR A 124 -8.98 1.49 -16.26
CA TYR A 124 -9.36 2.03 -17.58
C TYR A 124 -10.74 1.56 -18.08
N LEU A 125 -11.00 0.24 -18.04
CA LEU A 125 -12.28 -0.32 -18.52
C LEU A 125 -13.48 0.13 -17.69
N GLU A 126 -13.35 0.19 -16.36
CA GLU A 126 -14.42 0.66 -15.48
C GLU A 126 -14.67 2.16 -15.63
N LEU A 127 -13.58 2.94 -15.77
CA LEU A 127 -13.65 4.38 -16.06
C LEU A 127 -14.33 4.65 -17.40
N LYS A 128 -13.94 3.93 -18.45
CA LYS A 128 -14.54 4.04 -19.79
C LYS A 128 -16.02 3.68 -19.76
N LYS A 129 -16.37 2.53 -19.18
CA LYS A 129 -17.76 2.05 -19.05
C LYS A 129 -18.66 3.04 -18.30
N LYS A 130 -18.12 3.76 -17.31
CA LYS A 130 -18.87 4.74 -16.50
C LYS A 130 -18.74 6.18 -17.00
N ASN A 131 -18.06 6.42 -18.12
CA ASN A 131 -17.76 7.74 -18.67
C ASN A 131 -17.03 8.67 -17.66
N LEU A 132 -16.02 8.12 -16.96
CA LEU A 132 -15.24 8.80 -15.92
C LEU A 132 -13.76 9.02 -16.29
N LEU A 133 -13.34 8.70 -17.52
CA LEU A 133 -11.95 8.90 -17.96
C LEU A 133 -11.50 10.36 -17.81
N ASN A 134 -12.28 11.31 -18.31
CA ASN A 134 -11.94 12.74 -18.20
C ASN A 134 -11.87 13.18 -16.73
N ARG A 135 -12.82 12.74 -15.90
CA ARG A 135 -12.79 13.04 -14.46
C ARG A 135 -11.52 12.52 -13.80
N PHE A 136 -11.11 11.29 -14.10
CA PHE A 136 -9.87 10.73 -13.59
C PHE A 136 -8.68 11.59 -13.99
N ALA A 137 -8.58 11.95 -15.27
CA ALA A 137 -7.49 12.78 -15.78
C ALA A 137 -7.48 14.19 -15.18
N GLU A 138 -8.63 14.83 -15.08
CA GLU A 138 -8.79 16.14 -14.43
C GLU A 138 -8.34 16.07 -12.96
N ASN A 139 -8.77 15.07 -12.21
CA ASN A 139 -8.42 14.92 -10.80
C ASN A 139 -6.93 14.66 -10.58
N VAL A 140 -6.29 13.90 -11.47
CA VAL A 140 -4.83 13.71 -11.47
C VAL A 140 -4.11 15.04 -11.71
N ASN A 141 -4.51 15.80 -12.73
CA ASN A 141 -3.89 17.09 -13.04
C ASN A 141 -4.10 18.10 -11.92
N ARG A 142 -5.30 18.17 -11.34
CA ARG A 142 -5.61 19.01 -10.17
C ARG A 142 -4.71 18.69 -8.97
N ALA A 143 -4.39 17.41 -8.73
CA ALA A 143 -3.51 17.01 -7.65
C ALA A 143 -2.06 17.48 -7.88
N TRP A 144 -1.53 17.34 -9.10
CA TRP A 144 -0.23 17.91 -9.46
C TRP A 144 -0.20 19.44 -9.35
N GLU A 145 -1.23 20.11 -9.87
CA GLU A 145 -1.36 21.57 -9.81
C GLU A 145 -1.39 22.09 -8.37
N ALA A 146 -2.08 21.39 -7.46
CA ALA A 146 -2.12 21.72 -6.04
C ALA A 146 -0.77 21.51 -5.33
N GLY A 147 0.13 20.72 -5.92
CA GLY A 147 1.47 20.44 -5.40
C GLY A 147 1.63 19.08 -4.74
N ALA A 148 0.67 18.16 -4.92
CA ALA A 148 0.84 16.77 -4.54
C ALA A 148 1.62 15.99 -5.61
N SER A 149 2.12 14.82 -5.23
CA SER A 149 2.65 13.83 -6.15
C SER A 149 1.55 12.87 -6.59
N VAL A 150 1.66 12.34 -7.81
CA VAL A 150 0.73 11.34 -8.33
C VAL A 150 1.49 10.27 -9.07
N ASN A 151 1.26 9.01 -8.73
CA ASN A 151 1.66 7.87 -9.53
C ASN A 151 0.43 7.20 -10.16
N ILE A 152 0.51 6.87 -11.45
CA ILE A 152 -0.58 6.23 -12.19
C ILE A 152 -0.22 4.78 -12.49
N GLU A 153 -1.03 3.85 -12.00
CA GLU A 153 -0.84 2.42 -12.20
C GLU A 153 -2.01 1.75 -12.91
N VAL A 154 -1.67 0.93 -13.91
CA VAL A 154 -2.61 0.02 -14.57
C VAL A 154 -2.33 -1.40 -14.09
N THR A 155 -3.40 -2.17 -13.87
CA THR A 155 -3.32 -3.61 -13.67
C THR A 155 -3.44 -4.31 -15.04
N PRO A 156 -2.37 -4.97 -15.51
CA PRO A 156 -2.43 -5.82 -16.70
C PRO A 156 -3.55 -6.86 -16.57
N SER A 157 -4.42 -6.96 -17.57
CA SER A 157 -5.47 -7.97 -17.64
C SER A 157 -5.79 -8.30 -19.09
N ASP A 158 -6.15 -9.54 -19.38
CA ASP A 158 -6.41 -10.02 -20.74
C ASP A 158 -7.48 -9.18 -21.47
N GLU A 159 -8.51 -8.76 -20.74
CA GLU A 159 -9.63 -7.96 -21.23
C GLU A 159 -9.24 -6.53 -21.62
N LEU A 160 -8.10 -6.04 -21.12
CA LEU A 160 -7.57 -4.71 -21.44
C LEU A 160 -6.70 -4.73 -22.70
N ILE A 161 -6.23 -5.90 -23.14
CA ILE A 161 -5.34 -6.03 -24.31
C ILE A 161 -5.90 -5.35 -25.57
N PRO A 162 -7.20 -5.50 -25.92
CA PRO A 162 -7.77 -4.84 -27.10
C PRO A 162 -7.76 -3.30 -27.04
N TYR A 163 -7.53 -2.72 -25.86
CA TYR A 163 -7.59 -1.27 -25.62
C TYR A 163 -6.21 -0.67 -25.32
N ILE A 164 -5.11 -1.42 -25.47
CA ILE A 164 -3.77 -0.93 -25.10
C ILE A 164 -3.39 0.35 -25.86
N ASP A 165 -3.64 0.42 -27.16
CA ASP A 165 -3.28 1.60 -27.96
C ASP A 165 -4.09 2.84 -27.57
N GLU A 166 -5.37 2.65 -27.26
CA GLU A 166 -6.24 3.70 -26.74
C GLU A 166 -5.78 4.19 -25.36
N LEU A 167 -5.47 3.25 -24.47
CA LEU A 167 -4.94 3.53 -23.13
C LEU A 167 -3.61 4.30 -23.20
N LYS A 168 -2.68 3.90 -24.06
CA LYS A 168 -1.39 4.57 -24.26
C LYS A 168 -1.59 5.98 -24.81
N SER A 169 -2.45 6.14 -25.82
CA SER A 169 -2.75 7.44 -26.42
C SER A 169 -3.34 8.39 -25.38
N PHE A 170 -4.36 7.94 -24.63
CA PHE A 170 -4.97 8.70 -23.54
C PHE A 170 -3.94 9.08 -22.48
N SER A 171 -3.03 8.17 -22.13
CA SER A 171 -2.03 8.41 -21.09
C SER A 171 -0.97 9.44 -21.53
N MET A 172 -0.51 9.36 -22.77
CA MET A 172 0.41 10.36 -23.31
C MET A 172 -0.25 11.73 -23.42
N GLU A 173 -1.51 11.79 -23.84
CA GLU A 173 -2.28 13.04 -23.95
C GLU A 173 -2.49 13.71 -22.59
N HIS A 174 -2.92 12.96 -21.57
CA HIS A 174 -3.34 13.55 -20.30
C HIS A 174 -2.27 13.55 -19.20
N PHE A 175 -1.30 12.65 -19.26
CA PHE A 175 -0.30 12.45 -18.21
C PHE A 175 1.12 12.73 -18.67
N GLY A 176 1.34 12.84 -20.00
CA GLY A 176 2.66 13.05 -20.59
C GLY A 176 3.59 11.83 -20.50
N ALA A 177 3.11 10.70 -19.97
CA ALA A 177 3.89 9.47 -19.81
C ALA A 177 2.96 8.25 -19.73
N LEU A 178 3.50 7.06 -20.04
CA LEU A 178 2.77 5.81 -19.90
C LEU A 178 2.65 5.38 -18.43
N PRO A 179 1.51 4.80 -18.01
CA PRO A 179 1.29 4.30 -16.66
C PRO A 179 2.35 3.28 -16.26
N HIS A 180 2.60 3.18 -14.96
CA HIS A 180 3.28 2.03 -14.40
C HIS A 180 2.37 0.81 -14.47
N LEU A 181 2.94 -0.38 -14.66
CA LEU A 181 2.18 -1.63 -14.64
C LEU A 181 2.44 -2.39 -13.35
N THR A 182 1.37 -2.79 -12.67
CA THR A 182 1.45 -3.77 -11.58
C THR A 182 1.40 -5.19 -12.15
N ILE A 183 1.14 -6.19 -11.31
CA ILE A 183 0.85 -7.57 -11.72
C ILE A 183 -0.53 -7.93 -11.18
N ALA A 184 -1.43 -8.39 -12.05
CA ALA A 184 -2.68 -9.00 -11.62
C ALA A 184 -2.39 -10.35 -10.98
N ARG A 185 -2.99 -10.60 -9.82
CA ARG A 185 -2.72 -11.80 -9.03
C ARG A 185 -3.98 -12.62 -8.85
N ASP A 186 -3.80 -13.93 -8.83
CA ASP A 186 -4.80 -14.87 -8.37
C ASP A 186 -4.52 -15.23 -6.91
N ASP A 187 -5.11 -14.45 -6.00
CA ASP A 187 -5.00 -14.64 -4.56
C ASP A 187 -5.77 -15.91 -4.09
N ARG A 188 -6.47 -16.62 -4.99
CA ARG A 188 -7.14 -17.91 -4.70
C ARG A 188 -6.16 -19.08 -4.70
N THR A 189 -4.98 -18.92 -5.33
CA THR A 189 -3.97 -19.98 -5.37
C THR A 189 -3.01 -19.85 -4.19
N ALA A 190 -2.39 -20.96 -3.78
CA ALA A 190 -1.41 -20.94 -2.70
C ALA A 190 -0.12 -20.19 -3.09
N GLY A 191 0.19 -20.13 -4.39
CA GLY A 191 1.38 -19.46 -4.94
C GLY A 191 1.20 -17.96 -5.13
N ILE A 192 -0.04 -17.46 -5.11
CA ILE A 192 -0.41 -16.10 -5.54
C ILE A 192 0.07 -15.90 -6.99
N ASP A 193 -0.50 -16.69 -7.90
CA ASP A 193 -0.04 -16.78 -9.28
C ASP A 193 -0.45 -15.55 -10.12
N TYR A 194 0.03 -15.47 -11.35
CA TYR A 194 -0.44 -14.46 -12.31
C TYR A 194 -1.90 -14.72 -12.68
N LEU A 195 -2.71 -13.66 -12.68
CA LEU A 195 -4.09 -13.73 -13.18
C LEU A 195 -4.12 -13.37 -14.67
N THR A 196 -3.84 -14.34 -15.52
CA THR A 196 -3.87 -14.23 -17.00
C THR A 196 -4.06 -15.61 -17.61
N ASN A 197 -4.65 -15.68 -18.81
CA ASN A 197 -4.71 -16.88 -19.63
C ASN A 197 -3.55 -16.97 -20.63
N LEU A 198 -2.70 -15.94 -20.70
CA LEU A 198 -1.51 -15.94 -21.57
C LEU A 198 -0.40 -16.81 -20.99
N SER A 199 0.47 -17.30 -21.86
CA SER A 199 1.79 -17.74 -21.42
C SER A 199 2.59 -16.55 -20.86
N ILE A 200 3.58 -16.81 -20.00
CA ILE A 200 4.40 -15.72 -19.43
C ILE A 200 5.19 -14.99 -20.54
N GLU A 201 5.64 -15.71 -21.57
CA GLU A 201 6.32 -15.15 -22.73
C GLU A 201 5.41 -14.17 -23.50
N GLU A 202 4.15 -14.54 -23.72
CA GLU A 202 3.17 -13.68 -24.39
C GLU A 202 2.75 -12.50 -23.52
N TYR A 203 2.48 -12.74 -22.24
CA TYR A 203 2.20 -11.70 -21.25
C TYR A 203 3.32 -10.65 -21.26
N ASP A 204 4.57 -11.10 -21.27
CA ASP A 204 5.74 -10.23 -21.27
C ASP A 204 5.87 -9.41 -22.54
N LYS A 205 5.65 -10.05 -23.69
CA LYS A 205 5.64 -9.39 -24.98
C LYS A 205 4.56 -8.30 -25.06
N VAL A 206 3.37 -8.59 -24.55
CA VAL A 206 2.24 -7.65 -24.57
C VAL A 206 2.49 -6.46 -23.66
N TRP A 207 2.93 -6.68 -22.42
CA TRP A 207 2.95 -5.63 -21.40
C TRP A 207 4.27 -4.84 -21.32
N SER A 208 5.38 -5.39 -21.82
CA SER A 208 6.69 -4.71 -21.82
C SER A 208 6.71 -3.38 -22.58
N GLN A 209 5.79 -3.16 -23.51
CA GLN A 209 5.67 -1.92 -24.29
C GLN A 209 5.37 -0.65 -23.47
N PHE A 210 4.95 -0.78 -22.21
CA PHE A 210 4.74 0.36 -21.31
C PHE A 210 6.05 0.86 -20.67
N ASP A 211 7.15 0.12 -20.83
CA ASP A 211 8.46 0.43 -20.26
C ASP A 211 8.38 0.82 -18.76
N SER A 212 7.62 0.05 -17.98
CA SER A 212 7.41 0.34 -16.57
C SER A 212 8.53 -0.24 -15.71
N GLY A 213 9.30 0.64 -15.07
CA GLY A 213 10.31 0.25 -14.06
C GLY A 213 9.67 -0.48 -12.88
N PHE A 214 8.48 -0.06 -12.46
CA PHE A 214 7.67 -0.74 -11.46
C PHE A 214 7.38 -2.20 -11.79
N TRP A 215 6.93 -2.46 -13.03
CA TRP A 215 6.62 -3.78 -13.51
C TRP A 215 7.86 -4.68 -13.59
N LYS A 216 8.95 -4.14 -14.15
CA LYS A 216 10.23 -4.84 -14.25
C LYS A 216 10.73 -5.27 -12.86
N PHE A 217 10.67 -4.38 -11.88
CA PHE A 217 11.04 -4.69 -10.50
C PHE A 217 10.10 -5.71 -9.86
N LYS A 218 8.78 -5.53 -9.98
CA LYS A 218 7.81 -6.49 -9.43
C LYS A 218 8.04 -7.88 -9.97
N LYS A 219 8.26 -8.02 -11.28
CA LYS A 219 8.53 -9.31 -11.91
C LYS A 219 9.80 -9.97 -11.41
N SER A 220 10.86 -9.20 -11.14
CA SER A 220 12.12 -9.77 -10.65
C SER A 220 12.01 -10.39 -9.26
N ILE A 221 10.95 -10.07 -8.50
CA ILE A 221 10.72 -10.61 -7.15
C ILE A 221 9.45 -11.47 -7.04
N PHE A 222 8.62 -11.51 -8.09
CA PHE A 222 7.34 -12.20 -8.07
C PHE A 222 7.54 -13.72 -8.01
N GLY A 223 6.84 -14.40 -7.09
CA GLY A 223 7.04 -15.84 -6.87
C GLY A 223 8.38 -16.21 -6.21
N ILE A 224 9.23 -15.23 -5.86
CA ILE A 224 10.53 -15.47 -5.23
C ILE A 224 10.42 -15.28 -3.72
N HIS A 225 10.66 -16.37 -2.99
CA HIS A 225 10.71 -16.38 -1.54
C HIS A 225 11.87 -15.53 -1.01
N GLN A 226 11.59 -14.73 0.04
CA GLN A 226 12.59 -13.89 0.70
C GLN A 226 13.17 -14.62 1.91
N GLY A 227 14.33 -15.24 1.74
CA GLY A 227 14.98 -16.07 2.77
C GLY A 227 15.82 -15.31 3.80
N ASP A 228 16.14 -14.05 3.52
CA ASP A 228 16.93 -13.18 4.39
C ASP A 228 16.15 -12.68 5.61
N TYR A 229 16.88 -12.10 6.57
CA TYR A 229 16.29 -11.61 7.81
C TYR A 229 15.50 -10.31 7.57
N CYS A 230 14.17 -10.42 7.59
CA CYS A 230 13.24 -9.33 7.41
C CYS A 230 12.96 -8.56 8.71
N TYR A 231 13.16 -7.25 8.65
CA TYR A 231 12.94 -6.28 9.72
C TYR A 231 11.52 -5.70 9.74
N ALA A 232 10.62 -6.17 8.87
CA ALA A 232 9.20 -5.83 8.97
C ALA A 232 8.68 -6.24 10.37
N GLY A 233 8.04 -5.34 11.11
CA GLY A 233 7.69 -5.50 12.52
C GLY A 233 8.68 -4.89 13.51
N LEU A 234 9.86 -4.46 13.05
CA LEU A 234 10.79 -3.61 13.79
C LEU A 234 10.93 -2.24 13.13
N TRP A 235 10.95 -2.19 11.79
CA TRP A 235 11.04 -0.96 11.00
C TRP A 235 9.74 -0.62 10.28
N SER A 236 8.79 -1.55 10.26
CA SER A 236 7.46 -1.33 9.72
C SER A 236 6.37 -1.94 10.59
N MET A 237 5.13 -1.51 10.40
CA MET A 237 3.94 -2.19 10.92
C MET A 237 2.82 -2.17 9.89
N TYR A 238 1.96 -3.19 9.97
CA TYR A 238 0.66 -3.23 9.31
C TYR A 238 -0.42 -3.02 10.38
N ILE A 239 -1.12 -1.90 10.33
CA ILE A 239 -2.01 -1.45 11.40
C ILE A 239 -3.42 -1.33 10.85
N ASP A 240 -4.40 -1.93 11.54
CA ASP A 240 -5.79 -1.63 11.26
C ASP A 240 -6.13 -0.23 11.78
N LEU A 241 -6.45 0.71 10.88
CA LEU A 241 -6.72 2.10 11.26
C LEU A 241 -7.96 2.23 12.16
N THR A 242 -8.89 1.28 12.09
CA THR A 242 -10.16 1.33 12.81
C THR A 242 -10.01 0.87 14.25
N THR A 243 -9.16 -0.13 14.48
CA THR A 243 -8.99 -0.76 15.80
C THR A 243 -7.66 -0.43 16.46
N GLY A 244 -6.64 -0.03 15.70
CA GLY A 244 -5.26 0.14 16.16
C GLY A 244 -4.48 -1.17 16.29
N GLU A 245 -5.08 -2.33 15.95
CA GLU A 245 -4.38 -3.62 16.01
C GLU A 245 -3.18 -3.64 15.04
N ALA A 246 -1.99 -3.90 15.60
CA ALA A 246 -0.74 -3.87 14.86
C ALA A 246 -0.17 -5.28 14.64
N LEU A 247 0.13 -5.57 13.39
CA LEU A 247 0.86 -6.74 12.92
C LEU A 247 2.25 -6.31 12.41
N PRO A 248 3.24 -7.22 12.38
CA PRO A 248 4.56 -6.86 11.86
C PRO A 248 4.55 -6.64 10.33
N CYS A 249 3.66 -7.31 9.62
CA CYS A 249 3.47 -7.23 8.17
C CYS A 249 2.08 -7.79 7.80
N TYR A 250 1.82 -8.04 6.52
CA TYR A 250 0.66 -8.82 6.02
C TYR A 250 0.62 -10.26 6.55
N CYS A 251 1.69 -10.71 7.20
CA CYS A 251 1.80 -11.98 7.90
C CYS A 251 2.37 -11.75 9.30
N GLY A 252 2.27 -12.76 10.15
CA GLY A 252 2.71 -12.71 11.54
C GLY A 252 1.55 -12.65 12.53
N HIS A 253 1.89 -12.41 13.79
CA HIS A 253 0.95 -12.43 14.91
C HIS A 253 0.66 -11.00 15.39
N LEU A 254 -0.49 -10.82 16.05
CA LEU A 254 -0.84 -9.57 16.71
C LEU A 254 0.26 -9.18 17.70
N LEU A 255 0.79 -7.97 17.56
CA LEU A 255 1.80 -7.43 18.46
C LEU A 255 1.14 -6.76 19.66
N HIS A 256 0.28 -5.78 19.39
CA HIS A 256 -0.42 -4.96 20.38
C HIS A 256 -1.44 -4.06 19.67
N ASN A 257 -2.14 -3.24 20.46
CA ASN A 257 -2.87 -2.09 19.93
C ASN A 257 -1.95 -0.85 19.93
N ALA A 258 -1.65 -0.34 18.74
CA ALA A 258 -0.78 0.80 18.56
C ALA A 258 -1.37 2.12 19.08
N PHE A 259 -2.69 2.23 19.23
CA PHE A 259 -3.37 3.51 19.53
C PHE A 259 -3.82 3.66 20.99
N GLU A 260 -4.04 2.57 21.73
CA GLU A 260 -4.61 2.62 23.09
C GLU A 260 -3.74 3.31 24.15
N HIS A 261 -2.42 3.16 24.05
CA HIS A 261 -1.46 3.65 25.03
C HIS A 261 -0.34 4.48 24.36
N PRO A 262 -0.66 5.67 23.84
CA PRO A 262 0.29 6.49 23.08
C PRO A 262 1.51 6.92 23.90
N GLU A 263 1.41 6.95 25.23
CA GLU A 263 2.51 7.25 26.15
C GLU A 263 3.51 6.11 26.33
N LYS A 264 3.16 4.88 25.93
CA LYS A 264 4.03 3.71 26.06
C LYS A 264 4.79 3.46 24.75
N PRO A 265 6.02 2.91 24.81
CA PRO A 265 6.70 2.42 23.63
C PRO A 265 5.85 1.39 22.88
N LEU A 266 5.92 1.40 21.55
CA LEU A 266 5.32 0.36 20.71
C LEU A 266 6.04 -0.98 20.94
N ASP A 267 5.30 -2.09 20.91
CA ASP A 267 5.92 -3.41 20.97
C ASP A 267 6.36 -3.86 19.57
N TRP A 268 7.66 -4.08 19.41
CA TRP A 268 8.27 -4.45 18.14
C TRP A 268 8.63 -5.93 18.12
N CYS A 269 8.38 -6.58 16.99
CA CYS A 269 8.82 -7.95 16.74
C CYS A 269 8.99 -8.16 15.23
N PRO A 270 10.22 -8.35 14.72
CA PRO A 270 10.43 -8.55 13.31
C PRO A 270 9.85 -9.89 12.84
N VAL A 271 9.42 -9.96 11.58
CA VAL A 271 9.07 -11.22 10.91
C VAL A 271 10.26 -12.17 10.92
N GLY A 272 11.47 -11.66 10.72
CA GLY A 272 12.67 -12.49 10.60
C GLY A 272 12.61 -13.30 9.31
N LYS A 273 12.41 -14.62 9.40
CA LYS A 273 12.23 -15.46 8.21
C LYS A 273 10.77 -15.40 7.76
N CYS A 274 10.54 -14.92 6.54
CA CYS A 274 9.21 -14.78 5.99
C CYS A 274 8.54 -16.16 5.85
N PRO A 275 7.25 -16.34 6.23
CA PRO A 275 6.58 -17.65 6.11
C PRO A 275 5.78 -17.80 4.79
N ILE A 276 5.65 -16.75 3.98
CA ILE A 276 4.82 -16.75 2.75
C ILE A 276 5.66 -17.03 1.50
N ALA A 277 4.99 -17.49 0.43
CA ALA A 277 5.65 -17.94 -0.81
C ALA A 277 6.55 -16.87 -1.44
N HIS A 278 6.10 -15.61 -1.43
CA HIS A 278 6.89 -14.44 -1.83
C HIS A 278 6.37 -13.19 -1.13
N CYS A 279 7.09 -12.06 -1.21
CA CYS A 279 6.73 -10.85 -0.50
C CYS A 279 5.48 -10.16 -1.09
N TYR A 280 4.35 -10.21 -0.36
CA TYR A 280 3.04 -9.73 -0.82
C TYR A 280 3.05 -8.28 -1.31
N ASN A 281 3.79 -7.41 -0.62
CA ASN A 281 3.98 -6.01 -0.98
C ASN A 281 5.46 -5.69 -1.27
N GLY A 282 6.17 -6.65 -1.86
CA GLY A 282 7.64 -6.60 -2.02
C GLY A 282 8.15 -5.37 -2.75
N HIS A 283 7.38 -4.83 -3.69
CA HIS A 283 7.74 -3.59 -4.38
C HIS A 283 7.96 -2.41 -3.45
N ALA A 284 7.16 -2.24 -2.40
CA ALA A 284 7.36 -1.20 -1.39
C ALA A 284 8.31 -1.70 -0.29
N LEU A 285 8.07 -2.90 0.24
CA LEU A 285 8.81 -3.40 1.41
C LEU A 285 10.31 -3.59 1.13
N LEU A 286 10.69 -4.07 -0.05
CA LEU A 286 12.10 -4.31 -0.38
C LEU A 286 12.82 -3.03 -0.81
N THR A 287 12.18 -2.19 -1.63
CA THR A 287 12.79 -0.92 -2.08
C THR A 287 12.93 0.11 -0.95
N LEU A 288 12.04 0.07 0.04
CA LEU A 288 12.16 0.86 1.27
C LEU A 288 13.07 0.22 2.33
N GLY A 289 13.56 -1.01 2.12
CA GLY A 289 14.64 -1.57 2.94
C GLY A 289 14.22 -2.39 4.17
N THR A 290 13.05 -3.01 4.17
CA THR A 290 12.70 -3.97 5.26
C THR A 290 13.61 -5.20 5.29
N ILE A 291 14.31 -5.49 4.18
CA ILE A 291 15.45 -6.39 4.14
C ILE A 291 16.65 -5.54 3.68
N PRO A 292 17.61 -5.22 4.57
CA PRO A 292 18.77 -4.39 4.23
C PRO A 292 19.53 -4.93 3.03
N GLY A 293 19.83 -4.07 2.06
CA GLY A 293 20.61 -4.46 0.87
C GLY A 293 19.91 -5.43 -0.09
N ALA A 294 18.60 -5.66 0.03
CA ALA A 294 17.88 -6.58 -0.86
C ALA A 294 17.84 -6.12 -2.33
N THR A 295 17.96 -4.82 -2.58
CA THR A 295 18.00 -4.24 -3.93
C THR A 295 18.63 -2.86 -3.91
N GLU A 296 19.24 -2.41 -5.00
CA GLU A 296 19.68 -1.02 -5.17
C GLU A 296 18.54 -0.09 -5.66
N VAL A 297 17.45 -0.66 -6.18
CA VAL A 297 16.28 0.10 -6.65
C VAL A 297 15.64 0.83 -5.48
N ARG A 298 15.41 2.14 -5.64
CA ARG A 298 14.71 2.94 -4.63
C ARG A 298 13.23 3.02 -4.93
N TYR A 299 12.42 3.33 -3.91
CA TYR A 299 10.97 3.35 -4.07
C TYR A 299 10.57 4.45 -5.04
N GLY A 300 11.08 5.68 -4.90
CA GLY A 300 10.79 6.78 -5.83
C GLY A 300 11.13 6.46 -7.29
N ASP A 301 12.18 5.67 -7.56
CA ASP A 301 12.58 5.27 -8.93
C ASP A 301 11.51 4.46 -9.65
N ILE A 302 10.75 3.64 -8.92
CA ILE A 302 9.68 2.80 -9.47
C ILE A 302 8.29 3.43 -9.35
N ARG A 303 8.21 4.68 -8.89
CA ARG A 303 6.97 5.43 -8.68
C ARG A 303 6.88 6.66 -9.57
N ASP A 304 8.03 7.25 -9.89
CA ASP A 304 8.13 8.42 -10.74
C ASP A 304 8.07 8.10 -12.24
N ARG A 305 7.70 9.11 -13.02
CA ARG A 305 7.88 9.18 -14.47
C ARG A 305 8.25 10.61 -14.83
N GLU A 306 9.14 10.76 -15.78
CA GLU A 306 9.31 12.01 -16.51
C GLU A 306 8.17 12.14 -17.54
N ARG A 307 7.53 13.30 -17.55
CA ARG A 307 6.46 13.68 -18.48
C ARG A 307 7.06 14.26 -19.75
N ALA A 308 6.29 14.30 -20.83
CA ALA A 308 6.71 14.81 -22.13
C ALA A 308 7.22 16.27 -22.11
N ASP A 309 6.86 17.05 -21.10
CA ASP A 309 7.31 18.43 -20.89
C ASP A 309 8.56 18.54 -19.98
N GLY A 310 9.15 17.41 -19.57
CA GLY A 310 10.31 17.34 -18.66
C GLY A 310 9.96 17.49 -17.18
N THR A 311 8.68 17.66 -16.83
CA THR A 311 8.24 17.62 -15.42
C THR A 311 8.10 16.19 -14.92
N HIS A 312 7.94 16.00 -13.61
CA HIS A 312 7.91 14.67 -12.98
C HIS A 312 6.57 14.38 -12.29
N TRP A 313 6.23 13.09 -12.18
CA TRP A 313 5.05 12.61 -11.47
C TRP A 313 5.16 12.77 -9.95
N LEU A 314 6.37 12.60 -9.41
CA LEU A 314 6.66 12.88 -8.02
C LEU A 314 7.28 14.25 -7.83
N GLN A 315 6.81 14.96 -6.81
CA GLN A 315 7.42 16.21 -6.36
C GLN A 315 8.82 15.93 -5.80
N PRO A 316 9.79 16.87 -5.95
CA PRO A 316 11.18 16.64 -5.57
C PRO A 316 11.38 16.23 -4.10
N GLU A 317 10.63 16.86 -3.18
CA GLU A 317 10.70 16.57 -1.74
C GLU A 317 10.23 15.14 -1.42
N LEU A 318 9.04 14.77 -1.88
CA LEU A 318 8.50 13.41 -1.72
C LEU A 318 9.41 12.36 -2.38
N LYS A 319 9.86 12.60 -3.61
CA LYS A 319 10.77 11.70 -4.33
C LYS A 319 12.06 11.47 -3.56
N ALA A 320 12.62 12.54 -3.00
CA ALA A 320 13.84 12.43 -2.21
C ALA A 320 13.62 11.63 -0.92
N PHE A 321 12.49 11.82 -0.22
CA PHE A 321 12.11 11.01 0.94
C PHE A 321 11.92 9.53 0.57
N PHE A 322 11.21 9.23 -0.51
CA PHE A 322 11.01 7.86 -1.02
C PHE A 322 12.29 7.18 -1.52
N ASN A 323 13.32 7.97 -1.85
CA ASN A 323 14.62 7.43 -2.24
C ASN A 323 15.58 7.20 -1.07
N THR A 324 15.16 7.50 0.16
CA THR A 324 15.82 7.02 1.38
C THR A 324 15.41 5.57 1.69
N LYS A 325 16.14 4.91 2.58
CA LYS A 325 15.84 3.54 3.01
C LYS A 325 15.80 3.42 4.54
N LEU A 326 15.05 2.42 5.02
CA LEU A 326 14.89 2.16 6.44
C LEU A 326 16.24 1.84 7.11
N GLU A 327 17.16 1.13 6.45
CA GLU A 327 18.50 0.86 6.99
C GLU A 327 19.40 2.10 7.12
N GLU A 328 19.06 3.22 6.47
CA GLU A 328 19.81 4.48 6.60
C GLU A 328 19.43 5.25 7.87
N SER A 329 18.29 4.90 8.47
CA SER A 329 17.74 5.54 9.67
C SER A 329 17.65 4.58 10.86
N ASN A 330 17.90 3.28 10.66
CA ASN A 330 17.76 2.26 11.69
C ASN A 330 18.97 1.32 11.72
N GLU A 331 19.32 0.90 12.94
CA GLU A 331 20.40 -0.07 13.14
C GLU A 331 19.93 -1.50 12.95
N THR A 332 20.79 -2.31 12.32
CA THR A 332 20.59 -3.76 12.25
C THR A 332 20.87 -4.40 13.62
N ILE A 333 20.19 -5.52 13.90
CA ILE A 333 20.30 -6.18 15.20
C ILE A 333 21.31 -7.34 15.18
N SER A 334 21.94 -7.59 16.33
CA SER A 334 22.91 -8.68 16.50
C SER A 334 22.26 -10.07 16.38
N ASN A 335 23.07 -11.10 16.11
CA ASN A 335 22.57 -12.48 16.01
C ASN A 335 21.91 -12.98 17.31
N GLY A 336 22.38 -12.53 18.48
CA GLY A 336 21.73 -12.84 19.76
C GLY A 336 20.32 -12.26 19.84
N LYS A 337 20.14 -11.00 19.42
CA LYS A 337 18.82 -10.37 19.37
C LYS A 337 17.89 -11.01 18.32
N LYS A 338 18.43 -11.44 17.18
CA LYS A 338 17.68 -12.22 16.18
C LYS A 338 17.13 -13.52 16.77
N LEU A 339 17.91 -14.20 17.62
CA LEU A 339 17.47 -15.42 18.31
C LEU A 339 16.37 -15.13 19.34
N GLU A 340 16.51 -14.06 20.12
CA GLU A 340 15.48 -13.61 21.07
C GLU A 340 14.14 -13.37 20.36
N TYR A 341 14.14 -12.63 19.25
CA TYR A 341 12.93 -12.39 18.47
C TYR A 341 12.37 -13.66 17.84
N LYS A 342 13.22 -14.60 17.42
CA LYS A 342 12.77 -15.91 16.93
C LYS A 342 11.99 -16.66 18.02
N LEU A 343 12.47 -16.63 19.26
CA LEU A 343 11.78 -17.24 20.41
C LEU A 343 10.47 -16.49 20.74
N LYS A 344 10.49 -15.15 20.71
CA LYS A 344 9.29 -14.33 20.88
C LYS A 344 8.22 -14.66 19.84
N ASN A 345 8.58 -14.77 18.56
CA ASN A 345 7.66 -15.17 17.50
C ASN A 345 7.08 -16.58 17.73
N ALA A 346 7.91 -17.54 18.17
CA ALA A 346 7.43 -18.89 18.49
C ALA A 346 6.44 -18.89 19.68
N TRP A 347 6.69 -18.05 20.69
CA TRP A 347 5.77 -17.87 21.82
C TRP A 347 4.45 -17.23 21.38
N LEU A 348 4.49 -16.15 20.60
CA LEU A 348 3.30 -15.50 20.03
C LEU A 348 2.48 -16.49 19.20
N ALA A 349 3.13 -17.34 18.41
CA ALA A 349 2.47 -18.40 17.63
C ALA A 349 1.75 -19.42 18.53
N GLY A 350 2.34 -19.79 19.67
CA GLY A 350 1.75 -20.70 20.66
C GLY A 350 0.60 -20.07 21.47
N CYS A 351 0.62 -18.75 21.68
CA CYS A 351 -0.43 -18.02 22.37
C CYS A 351 -1.64 -17.71 21.48
N THR A 352 -1.46 -17.64 20.16
CA THR A 352 -2.58 -17.53 19.22
C THR A 352 -3.30 -18.87 19.10
N ILE A 353 -4.49 -19.00 19.70
CA ILE A 353 -5.41 -20.09 19.38
C ILE A 353 -5.69 -19.99 17.87
N PRO A 354 -5.50 -21.06 17.08
CA PRO A 354 -5.75 -21.00 15.65
C PRO A 354 -7.15 -20.46 15.38
N SER A 355 -7.28 -19.40 14.60
CA SER A 355 -8.57 -18.80 14.22
C SER A 355 -9.54 -19.83 13.65
N ARG A 356 -9.03 -20.90 13.03
CA ARG A 356 -9.80 -22.07 12.60
C ARG A 356 -10.47 -22.83 13.75
N ALA A 357 -9.85 -22.94 14.92
CA ALA A 357 -10.46 -23.56 16.10
C ALA A 357 -11.58 -22.66 16.67
N VAL A 358 -11.37 -21.34 16.71
CA VAL A 358 -12.40 -20.37 17.16
C VAL A 358 -13.57 -20.31 16.18
N ALA A 359 -13.31 -20.32 14.87
CA ALA A 359 -14.35 -20.37 13.84
C ALA A 359 -15.12 -21.70 13.86
N LYS A 360 -14.44 -22.82 14.12
CA LYS A 360 -15.08 -24.15 14.27
C LYS A 360 -15.96 -24.20 15.52
N VAL A 361 -15.49 -23.63 16.65
CA VAL A 361 -16.25 -23.49 17.90
C VAL A 361 -17.49 -22.61 17.69
N LYS A 362 -17.36 -21.43 17.07
CA LYS A 362 -18.49 -20.55 16.70
C LYS A 362 -19.51 -21.25 15.78
N ARG A 363 -19.06 -22.06 14.81
CA ARG A 363 -19.94 -22.86 13.94
C ARG A 363 -20.70 -23.97 14.67
N THR A 364 -20.11 -24.59 15.70
CA THR A 364 -20.81 -25.58 16.53
C THR A 364 -21.75 -24.95 17.54
N MET A 365 -21.50 -23.71 17.98
CA MET A 365 -22.40 -22.99 18.89
C MET A 365 -23.65 -22.48 18.17
N ASN A 366 -23.53 -22.00 16.92
CA ASN A 366 -24.68 -21.56 16.11
C ASN A 366 -25.50 -22.69 15.45
N LYS A 367 -25.21 -23.96 15.75
CA LYS A 367 -26.00 -25.13 15.29
C LYS A 367 -26.88 -25.74 16.39
N LYS A 368 -26.96 -25.07 17.56
CA LYS A 368 -27.77 -25.50 18.71
C LYS A 368 -28.95 -24.58 19.03
N GLU A 369 -29.25 -23.64 18.14
CA GLU A 369 -30.55 -22.96 18.02
C GLU A 369 -31.12 -23.30 16.65
#